data_AF-A0A2V7K0A9-F1
#
_entry.id   AF-A0A2V7K0A9-F1
#
_cell.length_a   1.000
_cell.length_b   1.000
_cell.length_c   1.000
_cell.angle_alpha   90.00
_cell.angle_beta   90.00
_cell.angle_gamma   90.00
#
_symmetry.space_group_name_H-M   'P 1'
#
loop_
_entity.id
_entity.type
_entity.pdbx_description
1 polymer ?
#
loop_
_entity_poly.entity_id
_entity_poly.type
_entity_poly.pdbx_seq_one_letter_code
_entity_poly.pdbx_strand_id
1 'polypeptide(L)'
;MKTLKTNYKVATSDITVTVVVGNGQRGNTLVAVGSEELANGPNITNLVIGNGSDVAGKALTLLTTVSQTNTSTPDAVVTYRVRGGAQDRDYQLQEAFADGEVQIQFDGTVDLTA
;
A
#
# COMPACT_ATOMS: atom_id res chain seq x y z
N MET A 1 4.79 -13.72 -4.85
CA MET A 1 4.67 -12.25 -4.70
C MET A 1 3.58 -11.76 -5.63
N LYS A 2 2.44 -11.42 -5.05
CA LYS A 2 1.31 -10.80 -5.73
C LYS A 2 1.57 -9.30 -5.90
N THR A 3 1.35 -8.77 -7.09
CA THR A 3 1.49 -7.33 -7.38
C THR A 3 0.19 -6.78 -7.96
N LEU A 4 -0.26 -5.63 -7.44
CA LEU A 4 -1.28 -4.78 -8.06
C LEU A 4 -0.61 -3.63 -8.79
N LYS A 5 -0.91 -3.50 -10.08
CA LYS A 5 -0.54 -2.35 -10.90
C LYS A 5 -1.76 -1.51 -11.20
N THR A 6 -1.79 -0.27 -10.72
CA THR A 6 -2.94 0.63 -10.92
C THR A 6 -2.54 2.09 -10.80
N ASN A 7 -3.21 2.96 -11.52
CA ASN A 7 -2.96 4.40 -11.42
C ASN A 7 -3.94 5.01 -10.41
N TYR A 8 -3.44 5.89 -9.55
CA TYR A 8 -4.26 6.63 -8.60
C TYR A 8 -4.33 8.10 -8.99
N LYS A 9 -5.54 8.60 -9.23
CA LYS A 9 -5.77 9.99 -9.63
C LYS A 9 -5.77 10.91 -8.42
N VAL A 10 -4.93 11.94 -8.43
CA VAL A 10 -4.79 12.88 -7.31
C VAL A 10 -5.32 14.28 -7.63
N ALA A 11 -5.85 14.92 -6.59
CA ALA A 11 -6.16 16.34 -6.54
C ALA A 11 -5.07 17.08 -5.76
N THR A 12 -5.13 18.41 -5.67
CA THR A 12 -4.10 19.24 -5.00
C THR A 12 -4.00 19.08 -3.49
N SER A 13 -4.87 18.28 -2.87
CA SER A 13 -4.85 17.96 -1.43
C SER A 13 -3.73 17.00 -1.04
N ASP A 14 -3.50 16.90 0.28
CA ASP A 14 -2.62 15.89 0.87
C ASP A 14 -3.15 14.48 0.55
N ILE A 15 -2.24 13.63 0.10
CA ILE A 15 -2.50 12.23 -0.18
C ILE A 15 -2.02 11.42 1.01
N THR A 16 -2.88 10.53 1.51
CA THR A 16 -2.53 9.66 2.63
C THR A 16 -2.66 8.19 2.28
N VAL A 17 -1.82 7.38 2.92
CA VAL A 17 -1.85 5.92 2.81
C VAL A 17 -2.05 5.30 4.18
N THR A 18 -2.95 4.32 4.25
CA THR A 18 -3.06 3.38 5.36
C THR A 18 -2.94 1.97 4.82
N VAL A 19 -2.16 1.13 5.49
CA VAL A 19 -2.02 -0.28 5.16
C VAL A 19 -2.56 -1.13 6.30
N VAL A 20 -3.49 -2.02 5.98
CA VAL A 20 -4.11 -2.93 6.95
C VAL A 20 -3.78 -4.36 6.55
N VAL A 21 -3.09 -5.07 7.43
CA VAL A 21 -2.88 -6.52 7.31
C VAL A 21 -3.98 -7.24 8.09
N GLY A 22 -4.73 -8.08 7.38
CA GLY A 22 -5.89 -8.81 7.88
C GLY A 22 -5.54 -10.15 8.51
N ASN A 23 -6.58 -10.92 8.82
CA ASN A 23 -6.51 -12.31 9.28
C ASN A 23 -5.67 -12.55 10.56
N GLY A 24 -5.39 -11.51 11.35
CA GLY A 24 -4.51 -11.63 12.52
C GLY A 24 -3.06 -11.96 12.15
N GLN A 25 -2.65 -11.66 10.92
CA GLN A 25 -1.27 -11.79 10.47
C GLN A 25 -0.44 -10.58 10.87
N ARG A 26 0.89 -10.75 10.92
CA ARG A 26 1.82 -9.64 11.14
C ARG A 26 2.29 -9.08 9.81
N GLY A 27 2.22 -7.77 9.66
CA GLY A 27 2.73 -7.05 8.50
C GLY A 27 3.96 -6.22 8.81
N ASN A 28 4.80 -6.01 7.80
CA ASN A 28 5.73 -4.90 7.73
C ASN A 28 5.67 -4.30 6.33
N THR A 29 5.52 -2.98 6.22
CA THR A 29 5.34 -2.29 4.95
C THR A 29 6.40 -1.24 4.75
N LEU A 30 7.08 -1.32 3.59
CA LEU A 30 7.86 -0.23 3.02
C LEU A 30 6.95 0.66 2.16
N VAL A 31 7.01 1.96 2.38
CA VAL A 31 6.29 2.99 1.61
C VAL A 31 7.31 3.90 0.93
N ALA A 32 7.25 4.00 -0.40
CA ALA A 32 8.11 4.87 -1.18
C ALA A 32 7.34 5.63 -2.28
N VAL A 33 7.77 6.86 -2.55
CA VAL A 33 7.28 7.68 -3.66
C VAL A 33 8.45 8.05 -4.57
N GLY A 34 8.42 7.59 -5.82
CA GLY A 34 9.57 7.65 -6.71
C GLY A 34 10.73 6.84 -6.13
N SER A 35 11.86 7.49 -5.88
CA SER A 35 13.05 6.86 -5.26
C SER A 35 13.15 7.11 -3.75
N GLU A 36 12.21 7.85 -3.15
CA GLU A 36 12.28 8.25 -1.75
C GLU A 36 11.48 7.30 -0.87
N GLU A 37 12.15 6.68 0.10
CA GLU A 37 11.50 5.93 1.18
C GLU A 37 10.93 6.91 2.21
N LEU A 38 9.62 6.85 2.43
CA LEU A 38 8.91 7.73 3.36
C LEU A 38 8.68 7.05 4.72
N ALA A 39 8.46 5.74 4.71
CA ALA A 39 8.24 4.98 5.93
C ALA A 39 8.54 3.49 5.73
N ASN A 40 8.94 2.83 6.81
CA ASN A 40 9.11 1.39 6.87
C ASN A 40 8.70 0.92 8.27
N GLY A 41 7.67 0.08 8.35
CA GLY A 41 7.22 -0.43 9.64
C GLY A 41 5.89 -1.18 9.62
N PRO A 42 5.51 -1.76 10.77
CA PRO A 42 4.28 -2.54 10.90
C PRO A 42 3.00 -1.67 10.95
N ASN A 43 3.13 -0.36 11.18
CA ASN A 43 2.02 0.54 11.43
C ASN A 43 2.05 1.70 10.43
N ILE A 44 1.44 1.52 9.27
CA ILE A 44 1.23 2.60 8.30
C ILE A 44 -0.23 3.07 8.41
N THR A 45 -0.46 4.20 9.07
CA THR A 45 -1.80 4.76 9.29
C THR A 45 -1.80 6.24 9.00
N ASN A 46 -2.69 6.68 8.10
CA ASN A 46 -2.82 8.06 7.62
C ASN A 46 -1.46 8.72 7.32
N LEU A 47 -0.52 7.96 6.78
CA LEU A 47 0.81 8.47 6.41
C LEU A 47 0.63 9.42 5.24
N VAL A 48 0.98 10.69 5.42
CA VAL A 48 1.02 11.67 4.34
C VAL A 48 2.19 11.33 3.43
N ILE A 49 1.89 11.07 2.16
CA ILE A 49 2.91 10.75 1.14
C ILE A 49 3.30 11.97 0.28
N GLY A 50 2.69 13.12 0.55
CA GLY A 50 2.84 14.38 -0.17
C GLY A 50 1.49 14.93 -0.62
N ASN A 51 1.47 16.18 -1.11
CA ASN A 51 0.29 16.73 -1.79
C ASN A 51 0.26 16.27 -3.26
N GLY A 52 -0.88 16.45 -3.93
CA GLY A 52 -1.04 16.05 -5.33
C GLY A 52 0.04 16.57 -6.28
N SER A 53 0.50 17.82 -6.12
CA SER A 53 1.60 18.38 -6.94
C SER A 53 2.95 17.71 -6.70
N ASP A 54 3.23 17.31 -5.46
CA ASP A 54 4.51 16.72 -5.08
C ASP A 54 4.64 15.26 -5.53
N VAL A 55 3.53 14.54 -5.59
CA VAL A 55 3.51 13.10 -5.90
C VAL A 55 3.16 12.80 -7.36
N ALA A 56 2.67 13.78 -8.11
CA ALA A 56 2.27 13.58 -9.50
C ALA A 56 3.40 13.05 -10.38
N GLY A 57 3.08 12.07 -11.22
CA GLY A 57 4.02 11.40 -12.12
C GLY A 57 5.03 10.49 -11.41
N LYS A 58 5.02 10.43 -10.08
CA LYS A 58 5.88 9.52 -9.31
C LYS A 58 5.17 8.19 -9.08
N ALA A 59 5.97 7.13 -8.98
CA ALA A 59 5.48 5.80 -8.62
C ALA A 59 5.29 5.72 -7.09
N LEU A 60 4.09 5.35 -6.65
CA LEU A 60 3.83 4.94 -5.28
C LEU A 60 4.08 3.43 -5.17
N THR A 61 5.08 3.06 -4.37
CA THR A 61 5.39 1.67 -4.04
C THR A 61 5.01 1.38 -2.59
N LEU A 62 4.13 0.40 -2.39
CA LEU A 62 3.85 -0.19 -1.07
C LEU A 62 4.23 -1.67 -1.13
N LEU A 63 5.35 -2.03 -0.52
CA LEU A 63 5.79 -3.42 -0.42
C LEU A 63 5.51 -3.93 0.99
N THR A 64 4.56 -4.84 1.12
CA THR A 64 4.18 -5.43 2.40
C THR A 64 4.66 -6.87 2.48
N THR A 65 5.53 -7.16 3.43
CA THR A 65 5.82 -8.53 3.85
C THR A 65 4.82 -8.91 4.93
N VAL A 66 4.12 -10.01 4.73
CA VAL A 66 3.20 -10.59 5.69
C VAL A 66 3.78 -11.89 6.21
N SER A 67 3.91 -12.02 7.52
CA SER A 67 4.32 -13.26 8.19
C SER A 67 3.09 -13.95 8.77
N GLN A 68 3.01 -15.28 8.60
CA GLN A 68 1.92 -16.11 9.08
C GLN A 68 2.02 -16.29 10.60
N THR A 69 1.37 -15.41 11.35
CA THR A 69 1.25 -15.50 12.81
C THR A 69 -0.04 -16.20 13.25
N ASN A 70 -1.09 -16.17 12.42
CA ASN A 70 -2.33 -16.89 12.64
C ASN A 70 -2.45 -18.06 11.65
N THR A 71 -2.17 -19.28 12.12
CA THR A 71 -2.22 -20.50 11.30
C THR A 71 -3.64 -21.01 11.04
N SER A 72 -4.66 -20.44 11.69
CA SER A 72 -6.07 -20.80 11.42
C SER A 72 -6.61 -20.23 10.10
N THR A 73 -5.88 -19.31 9.48
CA THR A 73 -6.19 -18.75 8.16
C THR A 73 -5.05 -19.04 7.18
N PRO A 74 -5.33 -19.59 5.98
CA PRO A 74 -4.28 -19.96 5.03
C PRO A 74 -3.76 -18.78 4.20
N ASP A 75 -4.43 -17.63 4.28
CA ASP A 75 -4.19 -16.49 3.39
C ASP A 75 -3.65 -15.26 4.13
N ALA A 76 -2.68 -14.60 3.50
CA ALA A 76 -2.36 -13.22 3.75
C ALA A 76 -3.37 -12.32 3.05
N VAL A 77 -3.89 -11.32 3.75
CA VAL A 77 -4.80 -10.32 3.19
C VAL A 77 -4.24 -8.95 3.53
N VAL A 78 -4.01 -8.11 2.52
CA VAL A 78 -3.54 -6.74 2.69
C VAL A 78 -4.51 -5.79 2.02
N THR A 79 -4.93 -4.77 2.75
CA THR A 79 -5.76 -3.68 2.23
C THR A 79 -4.95 -2.39 2.22
N TYR A 80 -4.73 -1.85 1.03
CA TYR A 80 -4.13 -0.53 0.82
C TYR A 80 -5.23 0.50 0.67
N ARG A 81 -5.28 1.45 1.58
CA ARG A 81 -6.23 2.57 1.56
C ARG A 81 -5.48 3.81 1.12
N VAL A 82 -5.84 4.34 -0.04
CA VAL A 82 -5.31 5.60 -0.57
C VAL A 82 -6.41 6.64 -0.53
N ARG A 83 -6.11 7.81 0.03
CA ARG A 83 -7.08 8.88 0.31
C ARG A 83 -6.56 10.24 -0.14
N GLY A 84 -7.48 11.17 -0.39
CA GLY A 84 -7.16 12.57 -0.70
C GLY A 84 -6.90 12.84 -2.18
N GLY A 85 -7.03 11.83 -3.04
CA GLY A 85 -7.05 12.01 -4.49
C GLY A 85 -8.43 12.41 -5.02
N ALA A 86 -8.63 12.27 -6.33
CA ALA A 86 -9.93 12.52 -6.96
C ALA A 86 -11.04 11.62 -6.41
N GLN A 87 -10.67 10.40 -6.01
CA GLN A 87 -11.54 9.47 -5.29
C GLN A 87 -10.72 8.65 -4.30
N ASP A 88 -11.27 8.44 -3.11
CA ASP A 88 -10.72 7.49 -2.16
C ASP A 88 -10.82 6.06 -2.69
N ARG A 89 -9.78 5.25 -2.45
CA ARG A 89 -9.70 3.87 -2.95
C ARG A 89 -9.20 2.90 -1.90
N ASP A 90 -9.84 1.74 -1.87
CA ASP A 90 -9.40 0.58 -1.11
C ASP A 90 -9.04 -0.54 -2.09
N TYR A 91 -7.80 -0.98 -2.03
CA TYR A 91 -7.30 -2.08 -2.83
C TYR A 91 -6.97 -3.24 -1.91
N GLN A 92 -7.75 -4.31 -2.02
CA GLN A 92 -7.51 -5.53 -1.27
C GLN A 92 -6.81 -6.56 -2.15
N LEU A 93 -5.72 -7.13 -1.63
CA LEU A 93 -5.00 -8.22 -2.24
C LEU A 93 -4.92 -9.39 -1.27
N GLN A 94 -4.96 -10.59 -1.84
CA GLN A 94 -4.89 -11.85 -1.12
C GLN A 94 -3.90 -12.79 -1.80
N GLU A 95 -3.09 -13.46 -1.00
CA GLU A 95 -2.15 -14.50 -1.43
C GLU A 95 -2.07 -15.59 -0.34
N ALA A 96 -2.06 -16.85 -0.75
CA ALA A 96 -1.89 -17.97 0.18
C ALA A 96 -0.44 -18.07 0.65
N PHE A 97 -0.22 -18.46 1.90
CA PHE A 97 1.14 -18.72 2.40
C PHE A 97 1.70 -20.01 1.79
N ALA A 98 2.89 -19.93 1.18
CA ALA A 98 3.63 -21.12 0.73
C ALA A 98 4.57 -21.65 1.83
N ASP A 99 5.24 -20.75 2.53
CA ASP A 99 6.35 -21.04 3.44
C ASP A 99 6.37 -20.10 4.68
N GLY A 100 5.18 -19.66 5.11
CA GLY A 100 5.00 -18.88 6.34
C GLY A 100 5.24 -17.37 6.19
N GLU A 101 5.75 -16.91 5.05
CA GLU A 101 5.78 -15.49 4.68
C GLU A 101 5.35 -15.29 3.22
N VAL A 102 4.75 -14.14 2.92
CA VAL A 102 4.51 -13.72 1.54
C VAL A 102 4.74 -12.22 1.40
N GLN A 103 5.13 -11.82 0.20
CA GLN A 103 5.24 -10.41 -0.18
C GLN A 103 4.07 -10.03 -1.09
N ILE A 104 3.41 -8.93 -0.75
CA ILE A 104 2.32 -8.33 -1.54
C ILE A 104 2.73 -6.90 -1.86
N GLN A 105 2.65 -6.52 -3.14
CA GLN A 105 3.07 -5.20 -3.61
C GLN A 105 1.92 -4.43 -4.25
N PHE A 106 1.82 -3.15 -3.90
CA PHE A 106 1.16 -2.12 -4.69
C PHE A 106 2.23 -1.34 -5.45
N ASP A 107 2.06 -1.19 -6.76
CA ASP A 107 2.91 -0.38 -7.61
C ASP A 107 2.02 0.43 -8.57
N GLY A 108 2.02 1.75 -8.44
CA GLY A 108 1.10 2.59 -9.19
C GLY A 108 1.64 3.98 -9.45
N THR A 109 1.36 4.55 -10.62
CA THR A 109 1.64 5.97 -10.84
C THR A 109 0.55 6.82 -10.22
N VAL A 110 0.97 7.93 -9.64
CA VAL A 110 0.07 8.93 -9.08
C VAL A 110 -0.12 10.03 -10.11
N ASP A 111 -1.32 10.18 -10.67
CA ASP A 111 -1.57 11.06 -11.82
C ASP A 111 -2.43 12.26 -11.40
N LEU A 112 -1.95 13.49 -11.60
CA LEU A 112 -2.76 14.70 -11.39
C LEU A 112 -3.94 14.72 -12.36
N THR A 113 -5.14 14.92 -11.84
CA THR A 113 -6.27 15.33 -12.69
C THR A 113 -6.18 16.82 -12.94
N ALA A 114 -6.14 17.19 -14.23
CA ALA A 114 -6.24 18.57 -14.70
C ALA A 114 -7.58 19.23 -14.29
#